data_AF-A0A3B0VVY9-F1
#
_entry.id   AF-A0A3B0VVY9-F1
#
_cell.length_a   1.000
_cell.length_b   1.000
_cell.length_c   1.000
_cell.angle_alpha   90.00
_cell.angle_beta   90.00
_cell.angle_gamma   90.00
#
_symmetry.space_group_name_H-M   'P 1'
#
loop_
_entity.id
_entity.type
_entity.pdbx_description
1 polymer ?
#
loop_
_entity_poly.entity_id
_entity_poly.type
_entity_poly.pdbx_seq_one_letter_code
_entity_poly.pdbx_strand_id
1 'polypeptide(L)'
;ESAAEGPFYAQRRDLQAKYLTMIENNFRPLPLWRAPYYAHEVVGIEALSQLAHDCFGDSDPGEIFYRGALQEIVEQEDGRYLMRLPLPFVTGGDVKLRKRGDEMFITIGNFKREMILPTVLAKRRTGGGVLQDGVLEITFLPPEPVAEPIS
;
A
#
# COMPACT_ATOMS: atom_id res chain seq x y z
N GLU A 1 39.55 -15.19 5.33
CA GLU A 1 38.91 -14.13 6.14
C GLU A 1 37.52 -13.86 5.58
N SER A 2 36.48 -14.17 6.34
CA SER A 2 35.09 -14.03 5.87
C SER A 2 34.75 -12.55 5.82
N ALA A 3 34.46 -12.03 4.63
CA ALA A 3 33.99 -10.66 4.39
C ALA A 3 32.55 -10.46 4.87
N ALA A 4 32.29 -10.81 6.13
CA ALA A 4 31.04 -10.51 6.81
C ALA A 4 31.04 -9.01 7.18
N GLU A 5 30.51 -8.23 6.24
CA GLU A 5 29.63 -7.07 6.47
C GLU A 5 30.21 -5.87 7.22
N GLY A 6 30.95 -5.04 6.50
CA GLY A 6 31.27 -3.69 6.96
C GLY A 6 30.01 -2.82 7.19
N PRO A 7 30.15 -1.68 7.89
CA PRO A 7 29.04 -0.83 8.33
C PRO A 7 28.07 -0.40 7.21
N PHE A 8 28.58 -0.23 5.99
CA PHE A 8 27.79 0.10 4.81
C PHE A 8 26.73 -0.98 4.47
N TYR A 9 27.12 -2.25 4.46
CA TYR A 9 26.20 -3.35 4.15
C TYR A 9 25.18 -3.57 5.28
N ALA A 10 25.59 -3.38 6.53
CA ALA A 10 24.67 -3.40 7.67
C ALA A 10 23.58 -2.32 7.52
N GLN A 11 23.96 -1.07 7.28
CA GLN A 11 23.00 0.03 7.11
C GLN A 11 22.04 -0.18 5.93
N ARG A 12 22.53 -0.74 4.81
CA ARG A 12 21.67 -1.07 3.66
C ARG A 12 20.64 -2.14 3.99
N ARG A 13 21.01 -3.18 4.74
CA ARG A 13 20.07 -4.23 5.18
C ARG A 13 19.00 -3.65 6.09
N ASP A 14 19.36 -2.79 7.04
CA ASP A 14 18.38 -2.15 7.93
C ASP A 14 17.36 -1.32 7.14
N LEU A 15 17.85 -0.55 6.17
CA LEU A 15 16.99 0.26 5.29
C LEU A 15 16.08 -0.63 4.43
N GLN A 16 16.61 -1.72 3.87
CA GLN A 16 15.83 -2.69 3.10
C GLN A 16 14.74 -3.34 3.95
N ALA A 17 15.07 -3.79 5.17
CA ALA A 17 14.12 -4.40 6.10
C ALA A 17 12.96 -3.44 6.46
N LYS A 18 13.28 -2.16 6.67
CA LYS A 18 12.27 -1.11 6.89
C LYS A 18 11.32 -0.99 5.70
N TYR A 19 11.83 -0.95 4.47
CA TYR A 19 10.97 -0.84 3.28
C TYR A 19 10.17 -2.12 3.00
N LEU A 20 10.72 -3.31 3.25
CA LEU A 20 9.97 -4.57 3.16
C LEU A 20 8.78 -4.58 4.13
N THR A 21 9.00 -4.13 5.38
CA THR A 21 7.92 -3.97 6.36
C THR A 21 6.85 -3.00 5.87
N MET A 22 7.24 -1.88 5.24
CA MET A 22 6.31 -0.93 4.65
C MET A 22 5.50 -1.53 3.49
N ILE A 23 6.15 -2.27 2.58
CA ILE A 23 5.49 -2.99 1.48
C ILE A 23 4.48 -3.99 2.04
N GLU A 24 4.87 -4.80 3.02
CA GLU A 24 3.96 -5.77 3.66
C GLU A 24 2.72 -5.08 4.23
N ASN A 25 2.89 -4.00 5.00
CA ASN A 25 1.75 -3.28 5.59
C ASN A 25 0.85 -2.64 4.52
N ASN A 26 1.42 -2.17 3.43
CA ASN A 26 0.69 -1.44 2.40
C ASN A 26 -0.09 -2.37 1.45
N PHE A 27 0.46 -3.55 1.17
CA PHE A 27 -0.10 -4.49 0.19
C PHE A 27 -0.96 -5.57 0.83
N ARG A 28 -0.92 -5.78 2.16
CA ARG A 28 -1.84 -6.70 2.82
C ARG A 28 -3.31 -6.40 2.44
N PRO A 29 -4.12 -7.43 2.15
CA PRO A 29 -3.83 -8.88 2.28
C PRO A 29 -3.25 -9.55 1.01
N LEU A 30 -2.74 -8.79 0.04
CA LEU A 30 -2.17 -9.37 -1.18
C LEU A 30 -0.95 -10.26 -0.87
N PRO A 31 -0.80 -11.39 -1.59
CA PRO A 31 0.38 -12.22 -1.51
C PRO A 31 1.60 -11.44 -2.01
N LEU A 32 2.73 -11.64 -1.32
CA LEU A 32 4.00 -11.01 -1.65
C LEU A 32 5.06 -12.11 -1.80
N TRP A 33 5.65 -12.19 -2.99
CA TRP A 33 6.78 -13.07 -3.27
C TRP A 33 8.07 -12.27 -3.20
N ARG A 34 9.14 -12.90 -2.73
CA ARG A 34 10.46 -12.27 -2.57
C ARG A 34 11.44 -12.98 -3.49
N ALA A 35 12.09 -12.21 -4.36
CA ALA A 35 13.21 -12.71 -5.12
C ALA A 35 14.53 -12.50 -4.34
N PRO A 36 15.44 -13.49 -4.32
CA PRO A 36 16.79 -13.30 -3.85
C PRO A 36 17.55 -12.24 -4.66
N TYR A 37 18.59 -11.68 -4.06
CA TYR A 37 19.53 -10.84 -4.79
C TYR A 37 20.60 -11.72 -5.43
N TYR A 38 20.47 -12.01 -6.73
CA TYR A 38 21.39 -12.88 -7.47
C TYR A 38 22.74 -12.20 -7.70
N ALA A 39 23.81 -12.99 -7.68
CA ALA A 39 25.17 -12.53 -7.99
C ALA A 39 25.44 -12.42 -9.51
N HIS A 40 24.48 -12.82 -10.33
CA HIS A 40 24.55 -12.84 -11.79
C HIS A 40 23.25 -12.27 -12.38
N GLU A 41 23.28 -11.93 -13.66
CA GLU A 41 22.10 -11.45 -14.37
C GLU A 41 21.10 -12.58 -14.58
N VAL A 42 19.81 -12.32 -14.33
CA VAL A 42 18.73 -13.28 -14.55
C VAL A 42 18.34 -13.28 -16.02
N VAL A 43 19.17 -13.88 -16.87
CA VAL A 43 18.99 -13.92 -18.33
C VAL A 43 19.04 -15.35 -18.83
N GLY A 44 18.17 -15.66 -19.80
CA GLY A 44 18.04 -17.00 -20.36
C GLY A 44 17.11 -17.91 -19.56
N ILE A 45 16.71 -19.03 -20.18
CA ILE A 45 15.67 -19.91 -19.65
C ILE A 45 16.05 -20.51 -18.29
N GLU A 46 17.32 -20.89 -18.10
CA GLU A 46 17.77 -21.50 -16.85
C GLU A 46 17.63 -20.52 -15.66
N ALA A 47 18.19 -19.32 -15.78
CA ALA A 47 18.12 -18.32 -14.72
C ALA A 47 16.68 -17.85 -14.46
N LEU A 48 15.87 -17.69 -15.51
CA LEU A 48 14.46 -17.34 -15.37
C LEU A 48 13.65 -18.46 -14.70
N SER A 49 13.98 -19.73 -14.95
CA SER A 49 13.34 -20.88 -14.31
C SER A 49 13.66 -20.94 -12.81
N GLN A 50 14.92 -20.64 -12.44
CA GLN A 50 15.29 -20.54 -11.03
C GLN A 50 14.55 -19.38 -10.34
N LEU A 51 14.46 -18.22 -10.99
CA LEU A 51 13.69 -17.09 -10.46
C LEU A 51 12.21 -17.44 -10.27
N ALA A 52 11.60 -18.13 -11.24
CA ALA A 52 10.23 -18.58 -11.12
C ALA A 52 10.06 -19.53 -9.93
N HIS A 53 10.98 -20.48 -9.74
CA HIS A 53 10.96 -21.39 -8.59
C HIS A 53 11.17 -20.65 -7.25
N ASP A 54 12.11 -19.72 -7.17
CA ASP A 54 12.39 -18.97 -5.94
C ASP A 54 11.20 -18.08 -5.54
N CYS A 55 10.46 -17.55 -6.52
CA CYS A 55 9.25 -16.78 -6.28
C CYS A 55 8.06 -17.67 -5.95
N PHE A 56 7.70 -18.62 -6.82
CA PHE A 56 6.40 -19.32 -6.77
C PHE A 56 6.48 -20.74 -6.18
N GLY A 57 7.68 -21.31 -6.04
CA GLY A 57 7.90 -22.69 -5.61
C GLY A 57 7.19 -23.66 -6.55
N ASP A 58 6.31 -24.48 -5.98
CA ASP A 58 5.46 -25.43 -6.71
C ASP A 58 4.09 -24.83 -7.10
N SER A 59 3.84 -23.56 -6.78
CA SER A 59 2.55 -22.90 -7.08
C SER A 59 2.50 -22.46 -8.54
N ASP A 60 1.37 -22.67 -9.22
CA ASP A 60 1.18 -22.19 -10.59
C ASP A 60 1.02 -20.65 -10.58
N PRO A 61 1.94 -19.88 -11.22
CA PRO A 61 1.85 -18.42 -11.27
C PRO A 61 0.59 -17.90 -11.99
N GLY A 62 -0.13 -18.75 -12.74
CA GLY A 62 -1.42 -18.43 -13.36
C GLY A 62 -2.62 -18.46 -12.41
N GLU A 63 -2.45 -18.90 -11.17
CA GLU A 63 -3.54 -18.97 -10.19
C GLU A 63 -4.01 -17.59 -9.71
N ILE A 64 -5.25 -17.57 -9.23
CA ILE A 64 -5.80 -16.38 -8.55
C ILE A 64 -5.46 -16.49 -7.06
N PHE A 65 -4.37 -15.83 -6.68
CA PHE A 65 -3.84 -15.87 -5.31
C PHE A 65 -4.55 -14.97 -4.29
N TYR A 66 -5.46 -14.10 -4.75
CA TYR A 66 -6.30 -13.31 -3.86
C TYR A 66 -7.64 -12.99 -4.51
N ARG A 67 -8.73 -13.24 -3.78
CA ARG A 67 -10.09 -12.80 -4.14
C ARG A 67 -10.65 -12.01 -2.98
N GLY A 68 -10.85 -10.71 -3.20
CA GLY A 68 -11.41 -9.80 -2.22
C GLY A 68 -11.48 -8.38 -2.78
N ALA A 69 -12.21 -7.51 -2.11
CA ALA A 69 -12.22 -6.11 -2.48
C ALA A 69 -10.79 -5.56 -2.34
N LEU A 70 -10.31 -4.90 -3.40
CA LEU A 70 -9.15 -4.03 -3.33
C LEU A 70 -9.62 -2.66 -2.83
N GLN A 71 -8.67 -1.77 -2.58
CA GLN A 71 -9.01 -0.36 -2.42
C GLN A 71 -9.82 0.09 -3.65
N GLU A 72 -11.01 0.60 -3.40
CA GLU A 72 -11.91 1.13 -4.42
C GLU A 72 -11.98 2.66 -4.27
N ILE A 73 -12.06 3.38 -5.39
CA ILE A 73 -12.28 4.82 -5.42
C ILE A 73 -13.48 5.08 -6.32
N VAL A 74 -14.54 5.62 -5.73
CA VAL A 74 -15.79 5.96 -6.43
C VAL A 74 -15.96 7.47 -6.41
N GLU A 75 -16.09 8.07 -7.59
CA GLU A 75 -16.54 9.46 -7.72
C GLU A 75 -18.05 9.53 -7.55
N GLN A 76 -18.51 10.45 -6.71
CA GLN A 76 -19.92 10.69 -6.42
C GLN A 76 -20.45 11.82 -7.32
N GLU A 77 -21.75 11.84 -7.56
CA GLU A 77 -22.40 12.84 -8.42
C GLU A 77 -22.18 14.30 -7.96
N ASP A 78 -21.95 14.50 -6.67
CA ASP A 78 -21.69 15.82 -6.06
C ASP A 78 -20.21 16.23 -6.05
N GLY A 79 -19.35 15.49 -6.77
CA GLY A 79 -17.92 15.76 -6.90
C GLY A 79 -17.08 15.33 -5.70
N ARG A 80 -17.67 14.64 -4.72
CA ARG A 80 -16.92 13.92 -3.67
C ARG A 80 -16.30 12.65 -4.23
N TYR A 81 -15.28 12.15 -3.53
CA TYR A 81 -14.79 10.79 -3.73
C TYR A 81 -15.00 9.97 -2.47
N LEU A 82 -15.42 8.72 -2.65
CA LEU A 82 -15.46 7.71 -1.61
C LEU A 82 -14.33 6.71 -1.85
N MET A 83 -13.36 6.64 -0.95
CA MET A 83 -12.35 5.60 -0.96
C MET A 83 -12.76 4.49 0.01
N ARG A 84 -12.94 3.27 -0.49
CA ARG A 84 -13.30 2.10 0.32
C ARG A 84 -12.07 1.22 0.47
N LEU A 85 -11.65 1.01 1.70
CA LEU A 85 -10.45 0.28 2.05
C LEU A 85 -10.80 -0.94 2.90
N PRO A 86 -10.73 -2.16 2.33
CA PRO A 86 -10.96 -3.38 3.08
C PRO A 86 -9.89 -3.58 4.15
N LEU A 87 -10.35 -3.70 5.39
CA LEU A 87 -9.58 -3.94 6.60
C LEU A 87 -10.21 -5.11 7.40
N PRO A 88 -10.23 -6.34 6.84
CA PRO A 88 -11.03 -7.45 7.37
C PRO A 88 -10.65 -7.91 8.78
N PHE A 89 -9.44 -7.56 9.25
CA PHE A 89 -8.95 -7.90 10.59
C PHE A 89 -9.04 -6.74 11.59
N VAL A 90 -9.61 -5.61 11.19
CA VAL A 90 -9.76 -4.44 12.05
C VAL A 90 -11.21 -4.36 12.51
N THR A 91 -11.42 -4.43 13.81
CA THR A 91 -12.76 -4.39 14.42
C THR A 91 -12.85 -3.27 15.44
N GLY A 92 -13.77 -2.33 15.23
CA GLY A 92 -14.07 -1.25 16.17
C GLY A 92 -12.91 -0.29 16.44
N GLY A 93 -13.19 0.73 17.26
CA GLY A 93 -12.24 1.77 17.65
C GLY A 93 -12.41 3.09 16.89
N ASP A 94 -11.89 4.16 17.48
CA ASP A 94 -11.97 5.50 16.89
C ASP A 94 -11.08 5.60 15.65
N VAL A 95 -11.71 5.96 14.53
CA VAL A 95 -11.00 6.20 13.28
C VAL A 95 -10.32 7.57 13.34
N LYS A 96 -8.99 7.58 13.27
CA LYS A 96 -8.18 8.79 13.16
C LYS A 96 -7.50 8.83 11.81
N LEU A 97 -7.81 9.87 11.04
CA LEU A 97 -7.23 10.12 9.73
C LEU A 97 -6.36 11.37 9.78
N ARG A 98 -5.14 11.28 9.27
CA ARG A 98 -4.26 12.43 9.08
C ARG A 98 -3.68 12.38 7.68
N LYS A 99 -3.74 13.48 6.95
CA LYS A 99 -3.18 13.61 5.60
C LYS A 99 -2.01 14.60 5.62
N ARG A 100 -0.90 14.26 4.96
CA ARG A 100 0.29 15.12 4.81
C ARG A 100 0.77 15.06 3.37
N GLY A 101 0.53 16.11 2.59
CA GLY A 101 0.78 16.07 1.14
C GLY A 101 -0.12 15.02 0.48
N ASP A 102 0.49 14.06 -0.20
CA ASP A 102 -0.15 12.87 -0.78
C ASP A 102 -0.15 11.65 0.16
N GLU A 103 0.44 11.73 1.34
CA GLU A 103 0.42 10.64 2.32
C GLU A 103 -0.85 10.67 3.18
N MET A 104 -1.40 9.50 3.46
CA MET A 104 -2.50 9.28 4.40
C MET A 104 -2.07 8.34 5.52
N PHE A 105 -2.31 8.77 6.76
CA PHE A 105 -2.09 8.01 7.97
C PHE A 105 -3.44 7.65 8.57
N ILE A 106 -3.69 6.35 8.70
CA ILE A 106 -4.91 5.77 9.23
C ILE A 106 -4.55 5.11 10.56
N THR A 107 -5.27 5.47 11.63
CA THR A 107 -5.13 4.81 12.94
C THR A 107 -6.50 4.40 13.44
N ILE A 108 -6.65 3.12 13.80
CA ILE A 108 -7.88 2.54 14.37
C ILE A 108 -7.48 1.63 15.53
N GLY A 109 -7.64 2.09 16.77
CA GLY A 109 -7.08 1.40 17.94
C GLY A 109 -5.57 1.18 17.79
N ASN A 110 -5.13 -0.09 17.76
CA ASN A 110 -3.73 -0.47 17.56
C ASN A 110 -3.32 -0.63 16.09
N PHE A 111 -4.30 -0.63 15.18
CA PHE A 111 -4.03 -0.71 13.75
C PHE A 111 -3.51 0.63 13.25
N LYS A 112 -2.40 0.60 12.50
CA LYS A 112 -1.80 1.75 11.84
C LYS A 112 -1.48 1.39 10.40
N ARG A 113 -1.92 2.22 9.46
CA ARG A 113 -1.57 2.10 8.05
C ARG A 113 -1.16 3.47 7.51
N GLU A 114 -0.06 3.48 6.79
CA GLU A 114 0.40 4.63 6.01
C GLU A 114 0.25 4.27 4.55
N MET A 115 -0.22 5.19 3.72
CA MET A 115 -0.37 4.93 2.29
C MET A 115 -0.22 6.21 1.48
N ILE A 116 0.26 6.07 0.26
CA ILE A 116 0.25 7.15 -0.72
C ILE A 116 -1.13 7.21 -1.37
N LEU A 117 -1.72 8.39 -1.42
CA LEU A 117 -2.98 8.65 -2.09
C LEU A 117 -2.75 8.85 -3.59
N PRO A 118 -3.62 8.28 -4.45
CA PRO A 118 -3.67 8.66 -5.85
C PRO A 118 -3.85 10.17 -6.00
N THR A 119 -3.27 10.74 -7.05
CA THR A 119 -3.22 12.20 -7.29
C THR A 119 -4.58 12.88 -7.22
N VAL A 120 -5.64 12.19 -7.67
CA VAL A 120 -7.03 12.71 -7.64
C VAL A 120 -7.54 12.94 -6.21
N LEU A 121 -7.10 12.13 -5.24
CA LEU A 121 -7.46 12.27 -3.82
C LEU A 121 -6.45 13.13 -3.06
N ALA A 122 -5.18 13.11 -3.45
CA ALA A 122 -4.11 13.89 -2.84
C ALA A 122 -4.40 15.41 -2.88
N LYS A 123 -5.15 15.89 -3.86
CA LYS A 123 -5.55 17.31 -3.96
C LYS A 123 -6.83 17.67 -3.19
N ARG A 124 -7.49 16.68 -2.58
CA ARG A 124 -8.77 16.86 -1.87
C ARG A 124 -8.56 16.94 -0.36
N ARG A 125 -9.49 17.61 0.32
CA ARG A 125 -9.59 17.58 1.78
C ARG A 125 -10.35 16.33 2.23
N THR A 126 -9.90 15.71 3.31
CA THR A 126 -10.60 14.56 3.91
C THR A 126 -11.84 15.06 4.66
N GLY A 127 -13.01 14.50 4.34
CA GLY A 127 -14.29 14.78 5.00
C GLY A 127 -14.58 13.90 6.22
N GLY A 128 -13.85 12.79 6.40
CA GLY A 128 -13.98 11.88 7.52
C GLY A 128 -13.79 10.43 7.10
N GLY A 129 -13.82 9.50 8.06
CA GLY A 129 -13.85 8.09 7.74
C GLY A 129 -14.62 7.26 8.76
N VAL A 130 -15.25 6.20 8.27
CA VAL A 130 -16.12 5.32 9.04
C VAL A 130 -15.76 3.87 8.70
N LEU A 131 -15.60 3.04 9.72
CA LEU A 131 -15.36 1.60 9.57
C LEU A 131 -16.69 0.85 9.73
N GLN A 132 -17.12 0.15 8.69
CA GLN A 132 -18.33 -0.68 8.67
C GLN A 132 -18.03 -2.01 7.98
N ASP A 133 -18.44 -3.12 8.59
CA ASP A 133 -18.31 -4.48 8.03
C ASP A 133 -16.91 -4.83 7.49
N GLY A 134 -15.87 -4.38 8.21
CA GLY A 134 -14.47 -4.61 7.83
C GLY A 134 -14.02 -3.77 6.63
N VAL A 135 -14.75 -2.71 6.26
CA VAL A 135 -14.39 -1.75 5.21
C VAL A 135 -14.32 -0.35 5.82
N LEU A 136 -13.17 0.29 5.70
CA LEU A 136 -13.01 1.69 6.04
C LEU A 136 -13.39 2.54 4.83
N GLU A 137 -14.44 3.33 4.97
CA GLU A 137 -14.88 4.29 3.98
C GLU A 137 -14.35 5.67 4.35
N ILE A 138 -13.63 6.31 3.43
CA ILE A 138 -13.06 7.64 3.61
C ILE A 138 -13.65 8.57 2.56
N THR A 139 -14.31 9.63 3.02
CA THR A 139 -14.87 10.65 2.15
C THR A 139 -13.82 11.72 1.88
N PHE A 140 -13.67 12.10 0.62
CA PHE A 140 -12.89 13.24 0.17
C PHE A 140 -13.84 14.29 -0.41
N LEU A 141 -13.70 15.53 0.05
CA LEU A 141 -14.57 16.64 -0.32
C LEU A 141 -14.26 17.13 -1.75
N PRO A 142 -15.22 17.81 -2.41
CA PRO A 142 -14.98 18.45 -3.71
C PRO A 142 -13.85 19.50 -3.60
N PRO A 143 -13.30 19.98 -4.73
CA PRO A 143 -12.30 21.04 -4.67
C PRO A 143 -12.97 22.28 -4.11
N GLU A 144 -12.22 23.10 -3.36
CA GLU A 144 -12.75 24.42 -3.03
C GLU A 144 -12.96 25.21 -4.34
N PRO A 145 -14.13 25.83 -4.52
CA PRO A 145 -14.37 26.65 -5.69
C PRO A 145 -13.32 27.76 -5.73
N VAL A 146 -12.65 27.90 -6.86
CA VAL A 146 -11.73 29.02 -7.08
C VAL A 146 -12.60 30.28 -7.05
N ALA A 147 -12.38 31.15 -6.06
CA ALA A 147 -13.05 32.44 -6.03
C ALA A 147 -12.72 33.17 -7.33
N GLU A 148 -13.74 33.48 -8.13
CA GLU A 148 -13.55 34.27 -9.34
C GLU A 148 -12.96 35.63 -8.95
N PRO A 149 -11.91 36.12 -9.65
CA PRO A 149 -11.40 37.44 -9.40
C PRO A 149 -12.53 38.44 -9.67
N ILE A 150 -12.91 39.18 -8.63
CA ILE A 150 -13.84 40.31 -8.72
C ILE A 150 -13.28 41.25 -9.80
N SER A 151 -14.00 41.37 -10.92
CA SER A 151 -13.69 42.30 -12.01
C SER A 151 -13.99 43.75 -11.61
#